data_AF-A0A0D1XKW3-F1
#
_entry.id   AF-A0A0D1XKW3-F1
#
_cell.length_a   1.000
_cell.length_b   1.000
_cell.length_c   1.000
_cell.angle_alpha   90.00
_cell.angle_beta   90.00
_cell.angle_gamma   90.00
#
_symmetry.space_group_name_H-M   'P 1'
#
loop_
_entity.id
_entity.type
_entity.pdbx_description
1 polymer ?
#
loop_
_entity_poly.entity_id
_entity_poly.type
_entity_poly.pdbx_seq_one_letter_code
_entity_poly.pdbx_strand_id
1 'polypeptide(L)'
;MLFSSLMSASETQMRELLGDKSNVQIGDLYFVTVMASSLTGFPRQPTLYALAAYIYAQSQFIREEEFSDGPEFINTAFRVALGMGLHRNLATAGFTVAEQETRKRLWWYILHLDIMSSCSSGLSPLFVDDKMDNIDPIVLMDKLGGEGNNGTASDIRYLVAATRYDTTKTIRGILIGHFEDKYTSSARVNDAAKDLDALSKRIKKAVSRVLAVGSQLPRQQLLDIYRTGRFEPGEPAVPALSFGSSWAAEADQKQPEVVAFAAWAASLLHLMMHKAYCVLYYPLARETTGHLGADIRETAVKHAQAFIQLFIRVCDAPFSRPFHWMYPGTYQPLQSMSLLLADLLSSPHSDEASTSQGLVDAIFELYQIDQGVMGTVDAPRRKLSPSGQQAWSMLGRVRRKALEQMDQDPHVAFPSSLASSNTCICGESLVHACLLEENEKQEEVIPEEPSIVGLEPDLEMGLETSVEAADVRFDWEDWDAFLGNSAGAMI
;
A
#
# COMPACT_ATOMS: atom_id res chain seq x y z
N MET A 1 18.06 6.75 -6.97
CA MET A 1 17.20 6.66 -8.18
C MET A 1 17.50 5.39 -8.97
N LEU A 2 18.66 5.25 -9.63
CA LEU A 2 18.97 4.05 -10.43
C LEU A 2 18.82 2.74 -9.64
N PHE A 3 19.39 2.67 -8.44
CA PHE A 3 19.22 1.54 -7.52
C PHE A 3 17.73 1.23 -7.27
N SER A 4 16.96 2.24 -6.82
CA SER A 4 15.53 2.08 -6.55
C SER A 4 14.75 1.61 -7.78
N SER A 5 15.05 2.15 -8.96
CA SER A 5 14.41 1.73 -10.22
C SER A 5 14.69 0.27 -10.57
N LEU A 6 15.91 -0.22 -10.32
CA LEU A 6 16.27 -1.60 -10.59
C LEU A 6 15.71 -2.57 -9.54
N MET A 7 15.68 -2.19 -8.26
CA MET A 7 14.98 -2.93 -7.21
C MET A 7 13.49 -3.12 -7.48
N SER A 8 12.92 -2.13 -8.16
CA SER A 8 11.49 -2.06 -8.48
C SER A 8 11.12 -2.80 -9.77
N ALA A 9 12.10 -3.18 -10.58
CA ALA A 9 11.90 -3.78 -11.88
C ALA A 9 11.81 -5.30 -11.76
N SER A 10 10.93 -5.91 -12.54
CA SER A 10 10.89 -7.36 -12.66
C SER A 10 12.08 -7.88 -13.46
N GLU A 11 12.38 -9.18 -13.35
CA GLU A 11 13.46 -9.80 -14.13
C GLU A 11 13.24 -9.63 -15.64
N THR A 12 12.00 -9.74 -16.12
CA THR A 12 11.72 -9.54 -17.55
C THR A 12 11.94 -8.09 -17.96
N GLN A 13 11.52 -7.13 -17.13
CA GLN A 13 11.71 -5.70 -17.42
C GLN A 13 13.19 -5.33 -17.44
N MET A 14 13.98 -5.89 -16.52
CA MET A 14 15.43 -5.70 -16.51
C MET A 14 16.08 -6.25 -17.78
N ARG A 15 15.67 -7.44 -18.23
CA ARG A 15 16.17 -8.02 -19.50
C ARG A 15 15.74 -7.19 -20.72
N GLU A 16 14.52 -6.67 -20.75
CA GLU A 16 14.04 -5.79 -21.82
C GLU A 16 14.83 -4.47 -21.88
N LEU A 17 15.12 -3.85 -20.73
CA LEU A 17 15.79 -2.55 -20.66
C LEU A 17 17.31 -2.65 -20.85
N LEU A 18 17.94 -3.70 -20.35
CA LEU A 18 19.41 -3.83 -20.26
C LEU A 18 19.98 -4.94 -21.16
N GLY A 19 19.14 -5.78 -21.76
CA GLY A 19 19.53 -6.96 -22.53
C GLY A 19 20.11 -8.10 -21.67
N ASP A 20 20.55 -9.19 -22.31
CA ASP A 20 21.14 -10.38 -21.65
C ASP A 20 22.48 -10.12 -20.91
N LYS A 21 23.02 -8.90 -21.00
CA LYS A 21 24.29 -8.50 -20.38
C LYS A 21 24.12 -7.89 -18.98
N SER A 22 22.92 -7.89 -18.43
CA SER A 22 22.59 -7.25 -17.15
C SER A 22 23.05 -8.06 -15.93
N ASN A 23 24.34 -8.34 -15.82
CA ASN A 23 24.92 -8.88 -14.58
C ASN A 23 25.14 -7.77 -13.54
N VAL A 24 24.19 -6.83 -13.45
CA VAL A 24 24.26 -5.70 -12.53
C VAL A 24 23.83 -6.21 -11.17
N GLN A 25 24.80 -6.43 -10.28
CA GLN A 25 24.49 -6.84 -8.92
C GLN A 25 23.80 -5.68 -8.19
N ILE A 26 22.56 -5.92 -7.77
CA ILE A 26 21.74 -4.95 -7.02
C ILE A 26 22.46 -4.51 -5.73
N GLY A 27 23.18 -5.44 -5.08
CA GLY A 27 24.00 -5.15 -3.90
C GLY A 27 25.10 -4.12 -4.16
N ASP A 28 25.79 -4.21 -5.30
CA ASP A 28 26.83 -3.25 -5.68
C ASP A 28 26.23 -1.85 -5.92
N LEU A 29 25.06 -1.78 -6.55
CA LEU A 29 24.35 -0.51 -6.75
C LEU A 29 23.87 0.11 -5.44
N TYR A 30 23.41 -0.71 -4.50
CA TYR A 30 23.07 -0.25 -3.17
C TYR A 30 24.32 0.32 -2.46
N PHE A 31 25.42 -0.42 -2.49
CA PHE A 31 26.70 0.02 -1.93
C PHE A 31 27.15 1.37 -2.53
N VAL A 32 27.12 1.51 -3.86
CA VAL A 32 27.44 2.77 -4.54
C VAL A 32 26.49 3.90 -4.11
N THR A 33 25.21 3.61 -3.91
CA THR A 33 24.21 4.60 -3.45
C THR A 33 24.49 5.09 -2.03
N VAL A 34 24.87 4.19 -1.12
CA VAL A 34 25.23 4.52 0.27
C VAL A 34 26.56 5.29 0.32
N MET A 35 27.54 4.86 -0.45
CA MET A 35 28.84 5.54 -0.58
C MET A 35 28.67 6.95 -1.14
N ALA A 36 27.89 7.13 -2.21
CA ALA A 36 27.62 8.43 -2.79
C ALA A 36 26.93 9.37 -1.78
N SER A 37 25.92 8.87 -1.07
CA SER A 37 25.25 9.63 0.00
C SER A 37 26.25 10.12 1.06
N SER A 38 27.15 9.23 1.49
CA SER A 38 28.18 9.53 2.49
C SER A 38 29.21 10.56 1.99
N LEU A 39 29.64 10.45 0.72
CA LEU A 39 30.55 11.39 0.08
C LEU A 39 29.91 12.78 -0.11
N THR A 40 28.59 12.85 -0.28
CA THR A 40 27.85 14.12 -0.29
C THR A 40 27.59 14.70 1.11
N GLY A 41 28.11 14.05 2.16
CA GLY A 41 28.06 14.53 3.53
C GLY A 41 26.82 14.11 4.32
N PHE A 42 25.91 13.31 3.76
CA PHE A 42 24.75 12.80 4.51
C PHE A 42 25.19 11.77 5.58
N PRO A 43 24.67 11.79 6.82
CA PRO A 43 23.64 12.70 7.35
C PRO A 43 24.19 13.99 8.02
N ARG A 44 25.50 14.23 8.01
CA ARG A 44 26.15 15.34 8.76
C ARG A 44 25.96 16.73 8.11
N GLN A 45 25.98 16.80 6.79
CA GLN A 45 25.77 18.00 5.97
C GLN A 45 24.72 17.69 4.89
N PRO A 46 23.45 17.47 5.28
CA PRO A 46 22.43 16.99 4.36
C PRO A 46 21.97 18.10 3.40
N THR A 47 21.86 17.77 2.13
CA THR A 47 21.11 18.56 1.14
C THR A 47 19.70 17.99 0.98
N LEU A 48 18.76 18.77 0.41
CA LEU A 48 17.42 18.26 0.12
C LEU A 48 17.45 17.03 -0.81
N TYR A 49 18.34 17.06 -1.80
CA TYR A 49 18.51 15.95 -2.73
C TYR A 49 19.15 14.72 -2.08
N ALA A 50 20.11 14.91 -1.16
CA ALA A 50 20.70 13.79 -0.42
C ALA A 50 19.67 13.13 0.52
N LEU A 51 18.83 13.93 1.20
CA LEU A 51 17.73 13.42 2.01
C LEU A 51 16.70 12.66 1.15
N ALA A 52 16.30 13.23 0.01
CA ALA A 52 15.38 12.57 -0.92
C ALA A 52 15.96 11.25 -1.44
N ALA A 53 17.22 11.25 -1.86
CA ALA A 53 17.91 10.06 -2.35
C ALA A 53 18.01 8.97 -1.27
N TYR A 54 18.34 9.35 -0.02
CA TYR A 54 18.34 8.45 1.12
C TYR A 54 16.98 7.80 1.33
N ILE A 55 15.91 8.61 1.39
CA ILE A 55 14.54 8.11 1.57
C ILE A 55 14.15 7.17 0.43
N TYR A 56 14.41 7.52 -0.84
CA TYR A 56 14.07 6.66 -1.98
C TYR A 56 14.84 5.35 -2.01
N ALA A 57 16.10 5.35 -1.58
CA ALA A 57 16.91 4.13 -1.50
C ALA A 57 16.42 3.21 -0.37
N GLN A 58 16.20 3.77 0.82
CA GLN A 58 15.80 3.00 2.00
C GLN A 58 14.35 2.51 1.91
N SER A 59 13.45 3.27 1.27
CA SER A 59 12.05 2.87 1.10
C SER A 59 11.86 1.56 0.33
N GLN A 60 12.88 1.09 -0.42
CA GLN A 60 12.83 -0.17 -1.16
C GLN A 60 12.81 -1.40 -0.24
N PHE A 61 13.28 -1.24 1.00
CA PHE A 61 13.38 -2.32 1.97
C PHE A 61 12.23 -2.36 2.98
N ILE A 62 11.33 -1.36 2.97
CA ILE A 62 10.16 -1.36 3.86
C ILE A 62 9.34 -2.62 3.63
N ARG A 63 9.04 -3.30 4.73
CA ARG A 63 8.25 -4.53 4.81
C ARG A 63 7.42 -4.46 6.09
N GLU A 64 6.10 -4.62 5.99
CA GLU A 64 5.24 -4.59 7.18
C GLU A 64 5.58 -5.74 8.14
N GLU A 65 6.14 -6.85 7.65
CA GLU A 65 6.59 -8.00 8.44
C GLU A 65 7.94 -7.81 9.17
N GLU A 66 8.74 -6.81 8.78
CA GLU A 66 10.05 -6.51 9.39
C GLU A 66 9.91 -5.32 10.34
N PHE A 67 9.44 -5.61 11.56
CA PHE A 67 9.16 -4.59 12.57
C PHE A 67 10.41 -3.87 13.12
N SER A 68 11.60 -4.47 13.01
CA SER A 68 12.85 -3.96 13.58
C SER A 68 13.56 -2.92 12.70
N ASP A 69 13.54 -3.10 11.38
CA ASP A 69 14.46 -2.40 10.47
C ASP A 69 13.82 -1.17 9.81
N GLY A 70 12.50 -1.23 9.56
CA GLY A 70 11.73 -0.11 9.01
C GLY A 70 11.83 1.19 9.82
N PRO A 71 11.74 1.17 11.16
CA PRO A 71 11.78 2.38 11.98
C PRO A 71 13.11 3.16 11.94
N GLU A 72 14.26 2.50 11.73
CA GLU A 72 15.58 3.16 11.90
C GLU A 72 15.82 4.27 10.86
N PHE A 73 15.61 3.97 9.58
CA PHE A 73 15.87 4.96 8.53
C PHE A 73 14.82 6.09 8.57
N ILE A 74 13.58 5.79 8.96
CA ILE A 74 12.52 6.79 9.16
C ILE A 74 12.93 7.76 10.27
N ASN A 75 13.40 7.23 11.40
CA ASN A 75 13.94 8.03 12.51
C ASN A 75 15.09 8.93 12.07
N THR A 76 16.03 8.39 11.30
CA THR A 76 17.17 9.16 10.76
C THR A 76 16.70 10.27 9.83
N ALA A 77 15.83 9.96 8.87
CA ALA A 77 15.26 10.93 7.94
C ALA A 77 14.48 12.03 8.67
N PHE A 78 13.68 11.67 9.68
CA PHE A 78 12.95 12.61 10.52
C PHE A 78 13.89 13.55 11.28
N ARG A 79 14.92 13.04 11.94
CA ARG A 79 15.91 13.86 12.67
C ARG A 79 16.67 14.81 11.73
N VAL A 80 17.06 14.34 10.56
CA VAL A 80 17.69 15.17 9.52
C VAL A 80 16.72 16.26 9.04
N ALA A 81 15.45 15.92 8.77
CA ALA A 81 14.43 16.87 8.35
C ALA A 81 14.15 17.94 9.43
N LEU A 82 14.18 17.57 10.71
CA LEU A 82 14.11 18.50 11.83
C LEU A 82 15.30 19.48 11.82
N GLY A 83 16.53 18.98 11.71
CA GLY A 83 17.74 19.81 11.65
C GLY A 83 17.76 20.75 10.45
N MET A 84 17.20 20.33 9.31
CA MET A 84 17.05 21.13 8.10
C MET A 84 15.86 22.11 8.13
N GLY A 85 15.01 22.05 9.17
CA GLY A 85 13.85 22.92 9.33
C GLY A 85 12.67 22.63 8.40
N LEU A 86 12.54 21.41 7.86
CA LEU A 86 11.44 21.03 6.96
C LEU A 86 10.07 21.08 7.66
N HIS A 87 10.05 20.92 8.98
CA HIS A 87 8.87 20.96 9.83
C HIS A 87 8.33 22.38 10.10
N ARG A 88 8.86 23.41 9.42
CA ARG A 88 8.53 24.82 9.66
C ARG A 88 8.18 25.49 8.34
N ASN A 89 7.21 26.41 8.38
CA ASN A 89 7.02 27.36 7.29
C ASN A 89 8.03 28.51 7.42
N LEU A 90 9.03 28.53 6.54
CA LEU A 90 10.12 29.50 6.52
C LEU A 90 9.97 30.48 5.35
N ALA A 91 8.83 31.15 5.25
CA ALA A 91 8.53 32.08 4.16
C ALA A 91 9.59 33.19 3.97
N THR A 92 10.28 33.60 5.03
CA THR A 92 11.30 34.66 5.03
C THR A 92 12.72 34.16 4.76
N ALA A 93 12.94 32.85 4.61
CA ALA A 93 14.28 32.27 4.46
C ALA A 93 14.85 32.35 3.03
N GLY A 94 14.17 33.02 2.10
CA GLY A 94 14.68 33.25 0.74
C GLY A 94 14.65 32.03 -0.18
N PHE A 95 13.95 30.95 0.20
CA PHE A 95 13.81 29.75 -0.62
C PHE A 95 12.97 30.01 -1.88
N THR A 96 13.34 29.38 -2.98
CA THR A 96 12.51 29.37 -4.20
C THR A 96 11.20 28.64 -3.97
N VAL A 97 10.16 28.92 -4.78
CA VAL A 97 8.87 28.21 -4.69
C VAL A 97 9.05 26.70 -4.83
N ALA A 98 9.87 26.25 -5.78
CA ALA A 98 10.16 24.85 -6.00
C ALA A 98 10.85 24.19 -4.79
N GLU A 99 11.77 24.90 -4.13
CA GLU A 99 12.43 24.41 -2.92
C GLU A 99 11.45 24.30 -1.74
N GLN A 100 10.59 25.31 -1.54
CA GLN A 100 9.55 25.27 -0.50
C GLN A 100 8.61 24.09 -0.69
N GLU A 101 8.16 23.82 -1.92
CA GLU A 101 7.33 22.65 -2.22
C GLU A 101 8.07 21.33 -2.00
N THR A 102 9.34 21.25 -2.40
CA THR A 102 10.16 20.05 -2.18
C THR A 102 10.30 19.73 -0.69
N ARG A 103 10.53 20.76 0.14
CA ARG A 103 10.59 20.64 1.62
C ARG A 103 9.28 20.10 2.18
N LYS A 104 8.14 20.65 1.78
CA LYS A 104 6.81 20.19 2.22
C LYS A 104 6.54 18.75 1.78
N ARG A 105 6.85 18.41 0.53
CA ARG A 105 6.65 17.05 -0.02
C ARG A 105 7.46 16.02 0.74
N LEU A 106 8.74 16.31 1.05
CA LEU A 106 9.59 15.42 1.84
C LEU A 106 9.09 15.28 3.28
N TRP A 107 8.70 16.39 3.92
CA TRP A 107 8.16 16.36 5.28
C TRP A 107 6.93 15.45 5.39
N TRP A 108 5.92 15.70 4.56
CA TRP A 108 4.69 14.92 4.56
C TRP A 108 4.92 13.45 4.18
N TYR A 109 5.89 13.18 3.30
CA TYR A 109 6.26 11.81 2.96
C TYR A 109 6.93 11.07 4.12
N ILE A 110 7.83 11.72 4.87
CA ILE A 110 8.43 11.12 6.08
C ILE A 110 7.35 10.77 7.10
N LEU A 111 6.40 11.69 7.34
CA LEU A 111 5.27 11.42 8.22
C LEU A 111 4.40 10.27 7.71
N HIS A 112 4.18 10.18 6.40
CA HIS A 112 3.48 9.05 5.80
C HIS A 112 4.19 7.72 6.08
N LEU A 113 5.51 7.64 5.87
CA LEU A 113 6.26 6.42 6.15
C LEU A 113 6.18 6.02 7.63
N ASP A 114 6.32 6.99 8.54
CA ASP A 114 6.22 6.75 9.99
C ASP A 114 4.86 6.16 10.39
N ILE A 115 3.76 6.73 9.89
CA ILE A 115 2.41 6.25 10.22
C ILE A 115 2.15 4.88 9.63
N MET A 116 2.55 4.63 8.38
CA MET A 116 2.37 3.31 7.76
C MET A 116 3.21 2.23 8.48
N SER A 117 4.42 2.58 8.91
CA SER A 117 5.27 1.72 9.75
C SER A 117 4.60 1.45 11.11
N SER A 118 4.12 2.49 11.79
CA SER A 118 3.47 2.41 13.11
C SER A 118 2.18 1.60 13.09
N CYS A 119 1.38 1.73 12.02
CA CYS A 119 0.21 0.89 11.82
C CYS A 119 0.59 -0.58 11.88
N SER A 120 1.68 -0.96 11.23
CA SER A 120 2.06 -2.36 11.02
C SER A 120 2.73 -2.94 12.25
N SER A 121 3.69 -2.22 12.84
CA SER A 121 4.47 -2.66 14.01
C SER A 121 3.75 -2.55 15.34
N GLY A 122 2.65 -1.79 15.41
CA GLY A 122 2.01 -1.46 16.68
C GLY A 122 2.88 -0.55 17.57
N LEU A 123 3.92 0.08 17.01
CA LEU A 123 4.71 1.10 17.70
C LEU A 123 3.99 2.44 17.69
N SER A 124 4.24 3.26 18.71
CA SER A 124 3.74 4.63 18.73
C SER A 124 4.36 5.42 17.58
N PRO A 125 3.54 6.19 16.82
CA PRO A 125 4.04 7.17 15.87
C PRO A 125 5.06 8.13 16.49
N LEU A 126 5.88 8.72 15.63
CA LEU A 126 6.76 9.81 16.02
C LEU A 126 5.98 10.96 16.67
N PHE A 127 6.60 11.55 17.69
CA PHE A 127 6.07 12.74 18.33
C PHE A 127 6.16 13.92 17.36
N VAL A 128 4.99 14.38 16.94
CA VAL A 128 4.78 15.55 16.08
C VAL A 128 3.76 16.41 16.82
N ASP A 129 4.19 17.61 17.20
CA ASP A 129 3.33 18.58 17.87
C ASP A 129 2.42 19.31 16.86
N ASP A 130 1.47 20.10 17.37
CA ASP A 130 0.54 20.85 16.53
C ASP A 130 1.23 21.81 15.57
N LYS A 131 2.41 22.36 15.90
CA LYS A 131 3.12 23.27 14.99
C LYS A 131 3.73 22.52 13.82
N MET A 132 4.27 21.34 14.08
CA MET A 132 4.85 20.46 13.07
C MET A 132 3.78 19.81 12.18
N ASP A 133 2.58 19.57 12.72
CA ASP A 133 1.42 18.99 12.01
C ASP A 133 0.56 20.04 11.26
N ASN A 134 0.77 21.33 11.51
CA ASN A 134 0.05 22.43 10.84
C ASN A 134 0.84 23.10 9.71
N ILE A 135 1.77 22.39 9.10
CA ILE A 135 2.41 22.86 7.86
C ILE A 135 1.36 22.93 6.75
N ASP A 136 1.51 23.88 5.84
CA ASP A 136 0.60 23.98 4.70
C ASP A 136 0.61 22.68 3.88
N PRO A 137 -0.54 22.28 3.31
CA PRO A 137 -0.59 21.21 2.34
C PRO A 137 0.37 21.45 1.15
N ILE A 138 0.76 20.37 0.50
CA ILE A 138 1.51 20.47 -0.77
C ILE A 138 0.65 21.15 -1.83
N VAL A 139 1.28 21.97 -2.68
CA VAL A 139 0.57 22.58 -3.80
C VAL A 139 0.30 21.52 -4.86
N LEU A 140 -0.91 21.56 -5.44
CA LEU A 140 -1.39 20.55 -6.39
C LEU A 140 -0.91 20.78 -7.83
N MET A 141 0.01 21.71 -8.06
CA MET A 141 0.45 22.14 -9.38
C MET A 141 1.86 22.70 -9.29
N ASP A 142 2.66 22.49 -10.33
CA ASP A 142 3.94 23.18 -10.43
C ASP A 142 3.72 24.55 -11.09
N LYS A 143 4.02 25.63 -10.36
CA LYS A 143 4.02 26.98 -10.92
C LYS A 143 5.25 27.13 -11.81
N LEU A 144 5.15 26.73 -13.07
CA LEU A 144 6.18 27.02 -14.07
C LEU A 144 6.26 28.55 -14.21
N GLY A 145 7.41 29.13 -13.87
CA GLY A 145 7.66 30.57 -13.95
C GLY A 145 7.70 31.05 -15.40
N GLY A 146 6.51 31.32 -15.95
CA GLY A 146 6.33 31.95 -17.25
C GLY A 146 5.00 32.68 -17.27
N GLU A 147 5.04 34.01 -17.36
CA GLU A 147 3.86 34.83 -17.62
C GLU A 147 3.25 34.39 -18.96
N GLY A 148 2.10 33.70 -18.92
CA GLY A 148 1.38 33.40 -20.15
C GLY A 148 0.43 32.21 -20.14
N ASN A 149 0.50 31.30 -19.17
CA ASN A 149 -0.49 30.21 -19.11
C ASN A 149 -1.08 30.07 -17.70
N ASN A 150 -2.32 30.56 -17.55
CA ASN A 150 -3.18 30.40 -16.37
C ASN A 150 -3.69 28.94 -16.27
N GLY A 151 -2.81 27.95 -16.43
CA GLY A 151 -3.14 26.56 -16.16
C GLY A 151 -3.35 26.39 -14.66
N THR A 152 -4.60 26.51 -14.21
CA THR A 152 -5.03 26.25 -12.82
C THR A 152 -5.25 24.76 -12.56
N ALA A 153 -5.03 23.92 -13.57
CA ALA A 153 -5.24 22.49 -13.52
C ALA A 153 -4.31 21.85 -12.48
N SER A 154 -4.89 21.08 -11.57
CA SER A 154 -4.12 20.27 -10.63
C SER A 154 -3.41 19.14 -11.40
N ASP A 155 -2.18 18.82 -11.04
CA ASP A 155 -1.51 17.60 -11.48
C ASP A 155 -2.04 16.42 -10.64
N ILE A 156 -2.44 15.34 -11.30
CA ILE A 156 -3.02 14.18 -10.61
C ILE A 156 -2.05 13.54 -9.62
N ARG A 157 -0.73 13.62 -9.86
CA ARG A 157 0.27 13.04 -8.95
C ARG A 157 0.27 13.77 -7.61
N TYR A 158 0.18 15.10 -7.65
CA TYR A 158 0.10 15.92 -6.44
C TYR A 158 -1.25 15.82 -5.76
N LEU A 159 -2.35 15.69 -6.52
CA LEU A 159 -3.67 15.40 -5.96
C LEU A 159 -3.65 14.09 -5.15
N VAL A 160 -3.12 13.01 -5.75
CA VAL A 160 -3.00 11.71 -5.09
C VAL A 160 -2.12 11.81 -3.86
N ALA A 161 -0.93 12.41 -3.95
CA ALA A 161 -0.05 12.59 -2.80
C ALA A 161 -0.72 13.39 -1.66
N ALA A 162 -1.41 14.49 -1.97
CA ALA A 162 -2.12 15.28 -0.97
C ALA A 162 -3.24 14.48 -0.28
N THR A 163 -4.02 13.70 -1.04
CA THR A 163 -5.06 12.84 -0.46
C THR A 163 -4.47 11.73 0.42
N ARG A 164 -3.32 11.16 0.03
CA ARG A 164 -2.59 10.19 0.87
C ARG A 164 -2.15 10.81 2.19
N TYR A 165 -1.64 12.04 2.16
CA TYR A 165 -1.21 12.74 3.39
C TYR A 165 -2.36 13.15 4.29
N ASP A 166 -3.50 13.59 3.73
CA ASP A 166 -4.73 13.82 4.52
C ASP A 166 -5.21 12.53 5.21
N THR A 167 -5.24 11.42 4.46
CA THR A 167 -5.60 10.10 5.02
C THR A 167 -4.63 9.67 6.12
N THR A 168 -3.33 9.88 5.91
CA THR A 168 -2.27 9.60 6.89
C THR A 168 -2.49 10.37 8.19
N LYS A 169 -2.85 11.66 8.10
CA LYS A 169 -3.11 12.50 9.27
C LYS A 169 -4.31 11.96 10.07
N THR A 170 -5.37 11.52 9.40
CA THR A 170 -6.50 10.87 10.08
C THR A 170 -6.08 9.55 10.75
N ILE A 171 -5.31 8.70 10.06
CA ILE A 171 -4.78 7.45 10.64
C ILE A 171 -3.92 7.74 11.88
N ARG A 172 -3.05 8.77 11.83
CA ARG A 172 -2.26 9.20 12.98
C ARG A 172 -3.12 9.54 14.19
N GLY A 173 -4.19 10.31 13.98
CA GLY A 173 -5.13 10.66 15.04
C GLY A 173 -5.76 9.43 15.69
N ILE A 174 -6.09 8.42 14.88
CA ILE A 174 -6.63 7.16 15.35
C ILE A 174 -5.60 6.36 16.15
N LEU A 175 -4.38 6.20 15.64
CA LEU A 175 -3.31 5.51 16.36
C LEU A 175 -3.04 6.15 17.72
N ILE A 176 -2.87 7.47 17.77
CA ILE A 176 -2.70 8.19 19.05
C ILE A 176 -3.91 7.97 19.96
N GLY A 177 -5.12 7.94 19.39
CA GLY A 177 -6.33 7.61 20.14
C GLY A 177 -6.29 6.24 20.80
N HIS A 178 -5.72 5.22 20.14
CA HIS A 178 -5.50 3.92 20.76
C HIS A 178 -4.44 3.97 21.86
N PHE A 179 -3.29 4.63 21.63
CA PHE A 179 -2.23 4.74 22.64
C PHE A 179 -2.63 5.57 23.87
N GLU A 180 -3.59 6.48 23.73
CA GLU A 180 -4.13 7.31 24.80
C GLU A 180 -5.45 6.77 25.37
N ASP A 181 -5.82 5.51 25.06
CA ASP A 181 -7.04 4.85 25.54
C ASP A 181 -8.34 5.65 25.29
N LYS A 182 -8.42 6.39 24.18
CA LYS A 182 -9.59 7.23 23.85
C LYS A 182 -10.84 6.43 23.49
N TYR A 183 -10.68 5.18 23.05
CA TYR A 183 -11.76 4.36 22.50
C TYR A 183 -12.46 3.46 23.52
N THR A 184 -12.54 3.91 24.78
CA THR A 184 -13.18 3.19 25.89
C THR A 184 -14.72 3.16 25.85
N SER A 185 -15.35 3.81 24.87
CA SER A 185 -16.82 3.82 24.74
C SER A 185 -17.27 3.91 23.29
N SER A 186 -18.46 3.34 23.00
CA SER A 186 -19.07 3.38 21.67
C SER A 186 -19.22 4.81 21.14
N ALA A 187 -19.51 5.80 22.00
CA ALA A 187 -19.61 7.21 21.61
C ALA A 187 -18.29 7.75 21.01
N ARG A 188 -17.14 7.42 21.62
CA ARG A 188 -15.81 7.86 21.14
C ARG A 188 -15.42 7.16 19.84
N VAL A 189 -15.75 5.88 19.72
CA VAL A 189 -15.56 5.12 18.48
C VAL A 189 -16.41 5.71 17.36
N ASN A 190 -17.68 6.03 17.64
CA ASN A 190 -18.58 6.67 16.69
C ASN A 190 -18.12 8.06 16.25
N ASP A 191 -17.49 8.83 17.13
CA ASP A 191 -16.91 10.13 16.75
C ASP A 191 -15.74 9.96 15.77
N ALA A 192 -14.82 9.02 16.02
CA ALA A 192 -13.77 8.71 15.06
C ALA A 192 -14.31 8.11 13.74
N ALA A 193 -15.38 7.32 13.80
CA ALA A 193 -16.05 6.81 12.61
C ALA A 193 -16.66 7.95 11.76
N LYS A 194 -17.24 8.99 12.38
CA LYS A 194 -17.71 10.18 11.64
C LYS A 194 -16.57 10.92 10.95
N ASP A 195 -15.40 11.01 11.59
CA ASP A 195 -14.21 11.61 10.98
C ASP A 195 -13.74 10.79 9.78
N LEU A 196 -13.78 9.46 9.88
CA LEU A 196 -13.51 8.55 8.76
C LEU A 196 -14.54 8.68 7.64
N ASP A 197 -15.81 8.87 7.94
CA ASP A 197 -16.85 9.11 6.92
C ASP A 197 -16.62 10.44 6.19
N ALA A 198 -16.19 11.47 6.92
CA ALA A 198 -15.81 12.75 6.34
C ALA A 198 -14.57 12.61 5.45
N LEU A 199 -13.58 11.83 5.86
CA LEU A 199 -12.42 11.48 5.05
C LEU A 199 -12.83 10.69 3.79
N SER A 200 -13.68 9.68 3.93
CA SER A 200 -14.21 8.87 2.83
C SER A 200 -14.85 9.74 1.76
N LYS A 201 -15.68 10.72 2.14
CA LYS A 201 -16.27 11.70 1.20
C LYS A 201 -15.21 12.51 0.44
N ARG A 202 -14.13 12.93 1.11
CA ARG A 202 -13.01 13.64 0.47
C ARG A 202 -12.24 12.74 -0.50
N ILE A 203 -11.97 11.50 -0.11
CA ILE A 203 -11.33 10.49 -0.96
C ILE A 203 -12.18 10.22 -2.20
N LYS A 204 -13.49 10.00 -2.07
CA LYS A 204 -14.40 9.79 -3.22
C LYS A 204 -14.35 10.96 -4.20
N LYS A 205 -14.33 12.19 -3.70
CA LYS A 205 -14.17 13.40 -4.53
C LYS A 205 -12.81 13.40 -5.26
N ALA A 206 -11.72 13.01 -4.58
CA ALA A 206 -10.41 12.92 -5.20
C ALA A 206 -10.36 11.82 -6.27
N VAL A 207 -10.89 10.63 -5.98
CA VAL A 207 -10.99 9.50 -6.92
C VAL A 207 -11.81 9.88 -8.15
N SER A 208 -12.94 10.56 -7.98
CA SER A 208 -13.75 11.04 -9.11
C SER A 208 -12.98 12.00 -10.01
N ARG A 209 -12.13 12.86 -9.43
CA ARG A 209 -11.25 13.77 -10.21
C ARG A 209 -10.12 13.02 -10.91
N VAL A 210 -9.56 12.00 -10.27
CA VAL A 210 -8.51 11.16 -10.85
C VAL A 210 -9.07 10.35 -12.02
N LEU A 211 -10.21 9.69 -11.84
CA LEU A 211 -10.90 8.91 -12.88
C LEU A 211 -11.62 9.76 -13.94
N ALA A 212 -11.61 11.09 -13.81
CA ALA A 212 -12.04 11.96 -14.91
C ALA A 212 -11.02 11.92 -16.06
N VAL A 213 -9.74 11.69 -15.76
CA VAL A 213 -8.65 11.54 -16.75
C VAL A 213 -8.92 10.34 -17.64
N GLY A 214 -8.94 10.54 -18.96
CA GLY A 214 -9.23 9.47 -19.90
C GLY A 214 -10.71 9.09 -20.00
N SER A 215 -11.62 9.75 -19.28
CA SER A 215 -13.07 9.46 -19.36
C SER A 215 -13.68 9.70 -20.75
N GLN A 216 -13.03 10.50 -21.60
CA GLN A 216 -13.42 10.72 -23.00
C GLN A 216 -12.84 9.67 -23.97
N LEU A 217 -11.98 8.77 -23.51
CA LEU A 217 -11.44 7.71 -24.35
C LEU A 217 -12.53 6.69 -24.70
N PRO A 218 -12.49 6.11 -25.91
CA PRO A 218 -13.37 5.00 -26.28
C PRO A 218 -13.27 3.85 -25.28
N ARG A 219 -14.41 3.21 -24.96
CA ARG A 219 -14.48 2.08 -24.02
C ARG A 219 -13.41 1.00 -24.30
N GLN A 220 -13.21 0.65 -25.57
CA GLN A 220 -12.23 -0.37 -25.96
C GLN A 220 -10.80 0.03 -25.58
N GLN A 221 -10.40 1.29 -25.82
CA GLN A 221 -9.07 1.77 -25.45
C GLN A 221 -8.86 1.75 -23.94
N LEU A 222 -9.90 2.09 -23.16
CA LEU A 222 -9.84 1.98 -21.70
C LEU A 222 -9.71 0.51 -21.26
N LEU A 223 -10.45 -0.42 -21.87
CA LEU A 223 -10.29 -1.85 -21.57
C LEU A 223 -8.88 -2.34 -21.88
N ASP A 224 -8.30 -1.91 -23.00
CA ASP A 224 -6.95 -2.31 -23.40
C ASP A 224 -5.92 -1.80 -22.37
N ILE A 225 -6.05 -0.55 -21.91
CA ILE A 225 -5.20 0.01 -20.83
C ILE A 225 -5.33 -0.80 -19.54
N TYR A 226 -6.55 -1.15 -19.14
CA TYR A 226 -6.80 -1.88 -17.89
C TYR A 226 -6.33 -3.35 -17.94
N ARG A 227 -6.41 -4.00 -19.11
CA ARG A 227 -6.14 -5.45 -19.28
C ARG A 227 -4.72 -5.79 -19.69
N THR A 228 -4.04 -4.92 -20.40
CA THR A 228 -2.72 -5.26 -20.94
C THR A 228 -1.61 -4.65 -20.11
N GLY A 229 -1.81 -3.44 -19.57
CA GLY A 229 -0.73 -2.62 -19.01
C GLY A 229 0.42 -2.36 -20.01
N ARG A 230 0.28 -2.86 -21.25
CA ARG A 230 1.23 -2.77 -22.34
C ARG A 230 0.66 -1.76 -23.31
N PHE A 231 1.44 -0.75 -23.55
CA PHE A 231 1.20 0.18 -24.63
C PHE A 231 1.63 -0.55 -25.89
N GLU A 232 0.71 -1.09 -26.69
CA GLU A 232 1.10 -1.35 -28.07
C GLU A 232 1.64 -0.03 -28.62
N PRO A 233 2.79 0.00 -29.32
CA PRO A 233 3.19 1.15 -30.12
C PRO A 233 2.25 1.27 -31.32
N GLY A 234 0.96 1.43 -31.04
CA GLY A 234 -0.06 1.85 -31.97
C GLY A 234 0.20 3.32 -32.23
N GLU A 235 0.88 3.56 -33.33
CA GLU A 235 1.36 4.84 -33.86
C GLU A 235 2.74 5.28 -33.35
N PRO A 236 3.74 5.49 -34.24
CA PRO A 236 5.04 6.07 -33.91
C PRO A 236 4.97 7.57 -33.50
N ALA A 237 3.83 8.03 -32.99
CA ALA A 237 3.45 9.42 -32.83
C ALA A 237 3.17 9.86 -31.38
N VAL A 238 3.23 8.98 -30.37
CA VAL A 238 3.17 9.38 -28.95
C VAL A 238 4.60 9.45 -28.40
N PRO A 239 5.20 10.64 -28.26
CA PRO A 239 6.52 10.77 -27.66
C PRO A 239 6.47 10.27 -26.22
N ALA A 240 7.51 9.55 -25.78
CA ALA A 240 7.71 9.25 -24.38
C ALA A 240 7.55 10.53 -23.55
N LEU A 241 6.82 10.43 -22.44
CA LEU A 241 6.55 11.58 -21.58
C LEU A 241 7.87 12.19 -21.12
N SER A 242 8.10 13.47 -21.47
CA SER A 242 9.26 14.20 -20.96
C SER A 242 9.16 14.31 -19.44
N PHE A 243 10.29 14.27 -18.74
CA PHE A 243 10.36 14.35 -17.28
C PHE A 243 9.63 15.59 -16.69
N GLY A 244 9.46 16.66 -17.48
CA GLY A 244 8.77 17.89 -17.09
C GLY A 244 7.29 17.98 -17.51
N SER A 245 6.68 16.90 -18.02
CA SER A 245 5.30 16.96 -18.51
C SER A 245 4.30 17.07 -17.35
N SER A 246 3.34 17.98 -17.48
CA SER A 246 2.23 18.12 -16.54
C SER A 246 1.19 17.03 -16.77
N TRP A 247 0.72 16.40 -15.69
CA TRP A 247 -0.33 15.37 -15.75
C TRP A 247 -1.63 15.99 -15.25
N ALA A 248 -2.20 16.90 -16.04
CA ALA A 248 -3.40 17.65 -15.66
C ALA A 248 -4.57 16.70 -15.30
N ALA A 249 -5.30 17.04 -14.24
CA ALA A 249 -6.48 16.34 -13.75
C ALA A 249 -7.73 16.68 -14.59
N GLU A 250 -7.60 16.55 -15.92
CA GLU A 250 -8.60 16.94 -16.90
C GLU A 250 -8.98 15.75 -17.80
N ALA A 251 -10.20 15.79 -18.32
CA ALA A 251 -10.78 14.68 -19.07
C ALA A 251 -10.22 14.53 -20.50
N ASP A 252 -9.53 15.55 -21.00
CA ASP A 252 -8.91 15.60 -22.32
C ASP A 252 -7.54 14.90 -22.37
N GLN A 253 -7.00 14.50 -21.21
CA GLN A 253 -5.75 13.78 -21.12
C GLN A 253 -5.92 12.33 -21.62
N LYS A 254 -5.20 12.00 -22.71
CA LYS A 254 -5.32 10.74 -23.46
C LYS A 254 -4.11 9.83 -23.32
N GLN A 255 -3.06 10.29 -22.65
CA GLN A 255 -1.83 9.52 -22.51
C GLN A 255 -2.10 8.26 -21.67
N PRO A 256 -1.82 7.05 -22.20
CA PRO A 256 -2.22 5.81 -21.56
C PRO A 256 -1.49 5.59 -20.23
N GLU A 257 -0.25 6.06 -20.09
CA GLU A 257 0.51 6.04 -18.83
C GLU A 257 -0.20 6.84 -17.73
N VAL A 258 -0.80 7.98 -18.09
CA VAL A 258 -1.50 8.87 -17.14
C VAL A 258 -2.85 8.28 -16.75
N VAL A 259 -3.54 7.64 -17.68
CA VAL A 259 -4.79 6.90 -17.42
C VAL A 259 -4.55 5.65 -16.57
N ALA A 260 -3.46 4.91 -16.84
CA ALA A 260 -3.03 3.77 -16.03
C ALA A 260 -2.69 4.20 -14.60
N PHE A 261 -1.96 5.32 -14.44
CA PHE A 261 -1.73 5.92 -13.13
C PHE A 261 -3.04 6.30 -12.45
N ALA A 262 -4.01 6.86 -13.17
CA ALA A 262 -5.31 7.23 -12.60
C ALA A 262 -6.08 6.00 -12.07
N ALA A 263 -6.10 4.89 -12.83
CA ALA A 263 -6.70 3.63 -12.41
C ALA A 263 -6.04 3.03 -11.15
N TRP A 264 -4.70 3.02 -11.14
CA TRP A 264 -3.92 2.59 -9.98
C TRP A 264 -4.17 3.48 -8.76
N ALA A 265 -4.13 4.79 -8.94
CA ALA A 265 -4.30 5.76 -7.88
C ALA A 265 -5.71 5.68 -7.26
N ALA A 266 -6.75 5.45 -8.07
CA ALA A 266 -8.10 5.23 -7.56
C ALA A 266 -8.14 4.02 -6.61
N SER A 267 -7.53 2.90 -7.02
CA SER A 267 -7.44 1.68 -6.20
C SER A 267 -6.64 1.92 -4.92
N LEU A 268 -5.50 2.61 -5.00
CA LEU A 268 -4.67 2.95 -3.83
C LEU A 268 -5.40 3.85 -2.82
N LEU A 269 -6.07 4.90 -3.29
CA LEU A 269 -6.76 5.84 -2.40
C LEU A 269 -7.92 5.17 -1.67
N HIS A 270 -8.67 4.30 -2.35
CA HIS A 270 -9.66 3.45 -1.69
C HIS A 270 -9.02 2.45 -0.70
N LEU A 271 -7.90 1.83 -1.07
CA LEU A 271 -7.19 0.91 -0.18
C LEU A 271 -6.75 1.61 1.12
N MET A 272 -6.25 2.85 1.02
CA MET A 272 -5.89 3.66 2.19
C MET A 272 -7.08 4.03 3.06
N MET A 273 -8.24 4.33 2.47
CA MET A 273 -9.48 4.54 3.20
C MET A 273 -9.81 3.30 4.04
N HIS A 274 -9.79 2.11 3.43
CA HIS A 274 -10.05 0.85 4.13
C HIS A 274 -9.01 0.55 5.20
N LYS A 275 -7.73 0.87 4.98
CA LYS A 275 -6.70 0.77 6.02
C LYS A 275 -7.03 1.63 7.23
N ALA A 276 -7.52 2.85 7.04
CA ALA A 276 -7.88 3.74 8.15
C ALA A 276 -9.01 3.17 9.01
N TYR A 277 -10.03 2.57 8.39
CA TYR A 277 -11.07 1.83 9.11
C TYR A 277 -10.52 0.59 9.82
N CYS A 278 -9.63 -0.17 9.19
CA CYS A 278 -8.99 -1.33 9.81
C CYS A 278 -8.17 -0.92 11.04
N VAL A 279 -7.43 0.18 10.98
CA VAL A 279 -6.64 0.70 12.12
C VAL A 279 -7.54 1.07 13.31
N LEU A 280 -8.72 1.66 13.07
CA LEU A 280 -9.68 1.97 14.13
C LEU A 280 -10.29 0.71 14.75
N TYR A 281 -10.75 -0.21 13.90
CA TYR A 281 -11.60 -1.32 14.37
C TYR A 281 -10.85 -2.60 14.72
N TYR A 282 -9.65 -2.85 14.17
CA TYR A 282 -8.90 -4.06 14.45
C TYR A 282 -8.62 -4.27 15.95
N PRO A 283 -8.09 -3.29 16.70
CA PRO A 283 -7.87 -3.47 18.14
C PRO A 283 -9.18 -3.70 18.90
N LEU A 284 -10.24 -3.01 18.51
CA LEU A 284 -11.56 -3.08 19.17
C LEU A 284 -12.26 -4.42 18.93
N ALA A 285 -12.11 -4.97 17.72
CA ALA A 285 -12.64 -6.28 17.36
C ALA A 285 -11.96 -7.41 18.14
N ARG A 286 -10.70 -7.23 18.58
CA ARG A 286 -9.96 -8.20 19.41
C ARG A 286 -10.42 -8.23 20.87
N GLU A 287 -11.00 -7.14 21.38
CA GLU A 287 -11.40 -6.98 22.78
C GLU A 287 -12.86 -7.41 23.06
N THR A 288 -13.45 -8.23 22.17
CA THR A 288 -14.89 -8.60 22.11
C THR A 288 -15.41 -9.48 23.26
N THR A 289 -14.77 -9.48 24.43
CA THR A 289 -15.40 -9.88 25.68
C THR A 289 -16.29 -8.78 26.30
N GLY A 290 -16.43 -7.61 25.63
CA GLY A 290 -17.15 -6.42 26.15
C GLY A 290 -18.32 -5.87 25.31
N HIS A 291 -19.02 -4.89 25.90
CA HIS A 291 -20.27 -4.21 25.49
C HIS A 291 -20.28 -3.44 24.14
N LEU A 292 -19.30 -3.64 23.27
CA LEU A 292 -19.06 -2.79 22.09
C LEU A 292 -19.82 -3.22 20.80
N GLY A 293 -20.54 -4.36 20.83
CA GLY A 293 -21.66 -4.67 19.93
C GLY A 293 -21.33 -5.30 18.56
N ALA A 294 -22.35 -5.89 17.92
CA ALA A 294 -22.27 -6.53 16.60
C ALA A 294 -21.94 -5.54 15.45
N ASP A 295 -22.37 -4.29 15.58
CA ASP A 295 -22.14 -3.23 14.57
C ASP A 295 -20.65 -2.97 14.28
N ILE A 296 -19.79 -3.09 15.31
CA ILE A 296 -18.34 -2.93 15.16
C ILE A 296 -17.74 -4.09 14.38
N ARG A 297 -18.17 -5.32 14.68
CA ARG A 297 -17.71 -6.53 13.96
C ARG A 297 -18.03 -6.41 12.48
N GLU A 298 -19.30 -6.17 12.12
CA GLU A 298 -19.74 -6.09 10.72
C GLU A 298 -18.96 -5.02 9.96
N THR A 299 -18.76 -3.86 10.57
CA THR A 299 -17.98 -2.76 9.97
C THR A 299 -16.51 -3.17 9.78
N ALA A 300 -15.90 -3.78 10.80
CA ALA A 300 -14.51 -4.21 10.76
C ALA A 300 -14.27 -5.26 9.64
N VAL A 301 -15.12 -6.29 9.60
CA VAL A 301 -15.07 -7.37 8.59
C VAL A 301 -15.25 -6.80 7.20
N LYS A 302 -16.28 -5.97 6.96
CA LYS A 302 -16.52 -5.33 5.66
C LYS A 302 -15.31 -4.55 5.17
N HIS A 303 -14.69 -3.73 6.02
CA HIS A 303 -13.54 -2.93 5.62
C HIS A 303 -12.26 -3.76 5.45
N ALA A 304 -12.08 -4.85 6.21
CA ALA A 304 -10.97 -5.79 6.02
C ALA A 304 -11.10 -6.59 4.72
N GLN A 305 -12.31 -7.08 4.38
CA GLN A 305 -12.59 -7.72 3.10
C GLN A 305 -12.32 -6.77 1.93
N ALA A 306 -12.82 -5.53 1.99
CA ALA A 306 -12.59 -4.52 0.97
C ALA A 306 -11.10 -4.15 0.83
N PHE A 307 -10.34 -4.11 1.93
CA PHE A 307 -8.89 -3.92 1.87
C PHE A 307 -8.22 -5.06 1.10
N ILE A 308 -8.54 -6.32 1.42
CA ILE A 308 -7.94 -7.49 0.76
C ILE A 308 -8.31 -7.53 -0.74
N GLN A 309 -9.57 -7.27 -1.07
CA GLN A 309 -10.04 -7.18 -2.46
C GLN A 309 -9.18 -6.19 -3.27
N LEU A 310 -8.98 -4.98 -2.73
CA LEU A 310 -8.17 -3.93 -3.36
C LEU A 310 -6.69 -4.28 -3.40
N PHE A 311 -6.18 -4.92 -2.35
CA PHE A 311 -4.80 -5.36 -2.27
C PHE A 311 -4.47 -6.37 -3.39
N ILE A 312 -5.29 -7.41 -3.56
CA ILE A 312 -5.15 -8.37 -4.65
C ILE A 312 -5.20 -7.64 -6.01
N ARG A 313 -6.17 -6.74 -6.19
CA ARG A 313 -6.30 -5.95 -7.43
C ARG A 313 -5.05 -5.14 -7.74
N VAL A 314 -4.42 -4.47 -6.77
CA VAL A 314 -3.19 -3.70 -7.04
C VAL A 314 -1.97 -4.59 -7.28
N CYS A 315 -1.96 -5.82 -6.75
CA CYS A 315 -0.93 -6.80 -7.05
C CYS A 315 -1.06 -7.39 -8.46
N ASP A 316 -2.28 -7.76 -8.88
CA ASP A 316 -2.51 -8.48 -10.13
C ASP A 316 -2.86 -7.60 -11.33
N ALA A 317 -3.34 -6.37 -11.12
CA ALA A 317 -3.74 -5.53 -12.25
C ALA A 317 -2.53 -5.10 -13.11
N PRO A 318 -2.56 -5.31 -14.44
CA PRO A 318 -1.45 -4.96 -15.33
C PRO A 318 -1.03 -3.49 -15.28
N PHE A 319 -2.00 -2.58 -15.14
CA PHE A 319 -1.73 -1.14 -15.01
C PHE A 319 -1.01 -0.77 -13.70
N SER A 320 -0.99 -1.67 -12.70
CA SER A 320 -0.33 -1.44 -11.41
C SER A 320 1.16 -1.83 -11.42
N ARG A 321 1.63 -2.55 -12.46
CA ARG A 321 3.02 -3.03 -12.57
C ARG A 321 4.08 -1.94 -12.33
N PRO A 322 3.98 -0.73 -12.89
CA PRO A 322 4.97 0.33 -12.64
C PRO A 322 5.06 0.79 -11.17
N PHE A 323 4.08 0.43 -10.35
CA PHE A 323 3.95 0.87 -8.96
C PHE A 323 4.16 -0.28 -7.95
N HIS A 324 4.53 -1.47 -8.43
CA HIS A 324 4.87 -2.62 -7.57
C HIS A 324 6.06 -2.36 -6.66
N TRP A 325 6.85 -1.31 -6.89
CA TRP A 325 7.87 -0.86 -5.93
C TRP A 325 7.32 -0.50 -4.54
N MET A 326 6.01 -0.27 -4.43
CA MET A 326 5.34 0.01 -3.16
C MET A 326 4.83 -1.27 -2.44
N TYR A 327 4.82 -2.44 -3.11
CA TYR A 327 4.23 -3.70 -2.63
C TYR A 327 5.17 -4.91 -2.82
N PRO A 328 5.13 -5.93 -1.94
CA PRO A 328 4.62 -5.90 -0.56
C PRO A 328 5.59 -5.08 0.29
N GLY A 329 5.26 -3.83 0.58
CA GLY A 329 6.14 -2.93 1.33
C GLY A 329 5.36 -2.07 2.28
N THR A 330 4.87 -0.92 1.82
CA THR A 330 4.15 0.05 2.65
C THR A 330 2.71 -0.37 2.97
N TYR A 331 2.15 -1.29 2.18
CA TYR A 331 0.80 -1.80 2.34
C TYR A 331 0.86 -3.33 2.26
N GLN A 332 0.51 -4.02 3.34
CA GLN A 332 0.34 -5.46 3.36
C GLN A 332 -0.97 -5.85 4.03
N PRO A 333 -1.50 -7.06 3.74
CA PRO A 333 -2.80 -7.48 4.24
C PRO A 333 -2.73 -8.16 5.60
N LEU A 334 -1.58 -8.19 6.30
CA LEU A 334 -1.40 -8.95 7.55
C LEU A 334 -2.49 -8.65 8.59
N GLN A 335 -2.79 -7.38 8.83
CA GLN A 335 -3.81 -6.99 9.82
C GLN A 335 -5.22 -7.40 9.38
N SER A 336 -5.56 -7.16 8.12
CA SER A 336 -6.87 -7.55 7.57
C SER A 336 -7.04 -9.06 7.53
N MET A 337 -6.00 -9.81 7.16
CA MET A 337 -5.98 -11.28 7.20
C MET A 337 -6.18 -11.80 8.62
N SER A 338 -5.46 -11.22 9.59
CA SER A 338 -5.59 -11.57 11.01
C SER A 338 -7.01 -11.34 11.51
N LEU A 339 -7.61 -10.20 11.14
CA LEU A 339 -8.98 -9.85 11.49
C LEU A 339 -9.99 -10.86 10.93
N LEU A 340 -9.91 -11.14 9.62
CA LEU A 340 -10.86 -12.05 8.97
C LEU A 340 -10.71 -13.50 9.47
N LEU A 341 -9.48 -13.96 9.70
CA LEU A 341 -9.24 -15.30 10.24
C LEU A 341 -9.74 -15.45 11.68
N ALA A 342 -9.54 -14.44 12.52
CA ALA A 342 -10.09 -14.42 13.87
C ALA A 342 -11.64 -14.42 13.83
N ASP A 343 -12.23 -13.63 12.93
CA ASP A 343 -13.68 -13.58 12.74
C ASP A 343 -14.25 -14.93 12.24
N LEU A 344 -13.57 -15.60 11.30
CA LEU A 344 -13.97 -16.94 10.83
C LEU A 344 -13.92 -17.99 11.94
N LEU A 345 -12.96 -17.91 12.87
CA LEU A 345 -12.91 -18.80 14.04
C LEU A 345 -14.03 -18.52 15.04
N SER A 346 -14.35 -17.25 15.27
CA SER A 346 -15.37 -16.86 16.25
C SER A 346 -16.80 -16.95 15.70
N SER A 347 -16.99 -16.74 14.39
CA SER A 347 -18.28 -16.67 13.70
C SER A 347 -18.25 -17.39 12.34
N PRO A 348 -17.99 -18.72 12.31
CA PRO A 348 -17.76 -19.49 11.09
C PRO A 348 -18.95 -19.56 10.12
N HIS A 349 -20.16 -19.27 10.61
CA HIS A 349 -21.40 -19.33 9.84
C HIS A 349 -22.08 -17.98 9.67
N SER A 350 -21.33 -16.87 9.79
CA SER A 350 -21.87 -15.54 9.51
C SER A 350 -22.10 -15.34 8.00
N ASP A 351 -22.95 -14.38 7.63
CA ASP A 351 -23.24 -14.05 6.23
C ASP A 351 -21.96 -13.61 5.47
N GLU A 352 -20.99 -13.04 6.18
CA GLU A 352 -19.71 -12.59 5.64
C GLU A 352 -18.68 -13.71 5.46
N ALA A 353 -18.85 -14.86 6.14
CA ALA A 353 -17.81 -15.89 6.27
C ALA A 353 -17.32 -16.44 4.93
N SER A 354 -18.24 -16.73 3.99
CA SER A 354 -17.87 -17.22 2.66
C SER A 354 -17.03 -16.21 1.86
N THR A 355 -17.36 -14.92 1.97
CA THR A 355 -16.58 -13.86 1.32
C THR A 355 -15.20 -13.72 1.97
N SER A 356 -15.13 -13.76 3.30
CA SER A 356 -13.87 -13.71 4.04
C SER A 356 -12.95 -14.88 3.67
N GLN A 357 -13.50 -16.09 3.62
CA GLN A 357 -12.77 -17.29 3.22
C GLN A 357 -12.20 -17.15 1.81
N GLY A 358 -13.02 -16.82 0.81
CA GLY A 358 -12.55 -16.76 -0.57
C GLY A 358 -11.48 -15.69 -0.79
N LEU A 359 -11.54 -14.58 -0.06
CA LEU A 359 -10.50 -13.54 -0.09
C LEU A 359 -9.21 -13.98 0.62
N VAL A 360 -9.32 -14.67 1.76
CA VAL A 360 -8.19 -15.27 2.46
C VAL A 360 -7.48 -16.29 1.57
N ASP A 361 -8.24 -17.16 0.91
CA ASP A 361 -7.72 -18.17 -0.01
C ASP A 361 -6.99 -17.54 -1.19
N ALA A 362 -7.55 -16.51 -1.80
CA ALA A 362 -6.90 -15.76 -2.88
C ALA A 362 -5.57 -15.12 -2.43
N ILE A 363 -5.47 -14.67 -1.17
CA ILE A 363 -4.21 -14.17 -0.63
C ILE A 363 -3.18 -15.28 -0.42
N PHE A 364 -3.58 -16.47 0.05
CA PHE A 364 -2.65 -17.60 0.19
C PHE A 364 -2.18 -18.16 -1.16
N GLU A 365 -2.98 -18.05 -2.21
CA GLU A 365 -2.51 -18.34 -3.57
C GLU A 365 -1.52 -17.28 -4.07
N LEU A 366 -1.80 -16.00 -3.78
CA LEU A 366 -0.94 -14.87 -4.15
C LEU A 366 0.39 -14.86 -3.36
N TYR A 367 0.38 -15.24 -2.08
CA TYR A 367 1.57 -15.30 -1.21
C TYR A 367 2.04 -16.74 -1.05
N GLN A 368 3.10 -17.12 -1.77
CA GLN A 368 3.80 -18.36 -1.46
C GLN A 368 4.85 -18.08 -0.38
N ILE A 369 4.79 -18.79 0.75
CA ILE A 369 5.61 -18.52 1.95
C ILE A 369 7.12 -18.40 1.62
N ASP A 370 7.63 -19.21 0.69
CA ASP A 370 9.05 -19.19 0.32
C ASP A 370 9.41 -18.15 -0.76
N GLN A 371 8.41 -17.67 -1.52
CA GLN A 371 8.63 -16.82 -2.69
C GLN A 371 8.09 -15.39 -2.52
N GLY A 372 7.28 -15.13 -1.49
CA GLY A 372 6.59 -13.86 -1.28
C GLY A 372 5.40 -13.68 -2.19
N VAL A 373 5.12 -12.43 -2.58
CA VAL A 373 4.01 -12.10 -3.49
C VAL A 373 4.33 -12.57 -4.91
N MET A 374 3.56 -13.54 -5.37
CA MET A 374 3.59 -14.13 -6.70
C MET A 374 2.43 -13.58 -7.53
N GLY A 375 2.43 -12.28 -7.77
CA GLY A 375 1.43 -11.64 -8.64
C GLY A 375 1.43 -12.29 -10.03
N THR A 376 0.25 -12.40 -10.62
CA THR A 376 0.06 -12.96 -11.98
C THR A 376 0.79 -12.14 -13.06
N VAL A 377 1.02 -10.85 -12.79
CA VAL A 377 1.73 -9.93 -13.69
C VAL A 377 3.14 -9.67 -13.18
N ASP A 378 4.07 -10.56 -13.54
CA ASP A 378 5.53 -10.40 -13.49
C ASP A 378 6.03 -9.43 -12.41
N ALA A 379 5.69 -9.74 -11.16
CA ALA A 379 5.99 -8.90 -10.02
C ALA A 379 7.49 -8.99 -9.65
N PRO A 380 8.09 -7.93 -9.09
CA PRO A 380 9.43 -8.03 -8.51
C PRO A 380 9.45 -9.11 -7.43
N ARG A 381 10.36 -10.09 -7.55
CA ARG A 381 10.50 -11.15 -6.55
C ARG A 381 10.98 -10.55 -5.23
N ARG A 382 10.07 -10.41 -4.26
CA ARG A 382 10.39 -10.04 -2.88
C ARG A 382 10.15 -11.21 -1.96
N LYS A 383 11.21 -12.00 -1.71
CA LYS A 383 11.19 -13.06 -0.70
C LYS A 383 10.80 -12.46 0.65
N LEU A 384 9.95 -13.17 1.40
CA LEU A 384 9.61 -12.81 2.78
C LEU A 384 10.86 -12.87 3.66
N SER A 385 10.90 -11.99 4.64
CA SER A 385 11.89 -12.05 5.71
C SER A 385 11.67 -13.31 6.58
N PRO A 386 12.64 -13.75 7.38
CA PRO A 386 12.43 -14.84 8.34
C PRO A 386 11.23 -14.59 9.26
N SER A 387 11.08 -13.35 9.76
CA SER A 387 9.93 -12.92 10.56
C SER A 387 8.63 -12.96 9.77
N GLY A 388 8.66 -12.59 8.49
CA GLY A 388 7.52 -12.71 7.57
C GLY A 388 7.09 -14.14 7.32
N GLN A 389 8.04 -15.04 7.07
CA GLN A 389 7.76 -16.46 6.89
C GLN A 389 7.09 -17.03 8.14
N GLN A 390 7.55 -16.64 9.34
CA GLN A 390 6.91 -17.00 10.59
C GLN A 390 5.47 -16.47 10.67
N ALA A 391 5.26 -15.18 10.41
CA ALA A 391 3.93 -14.55 10.45
C ALA A 391 2.94 -15.26 9.50
N TRP A 392 3.34 -15.51 8.25
CA TRP A 392 2.51 -16.17 7.25
C TRP A 392 2.27 -17.65 7.55
N SER A 393 3.27 -18.34 8.11
CA SER A 393 3.10 -19.71 8.61
C SER A 393 2.04 -19.75 9.72
N MET A 394 2.06 -18.79 10.65
CA MET A 394 1.05 -18.69 11.70
C MET A 394 -0.34 -18.44 11.14
N LEU A 395 -0.51 -17.46 10.24
CA LEU A 395 -1.78 -17.24 9.55
C LEU A 395 -2.26 -18.51 8.83
N GLY A 396 -1.36 -19.28 8.22
CA GLY A 396 -1.68 -20.56 7.58
C GLY A 396 -2.22 -21.60 8.57
N ARG A 397 -1.65 -21.68 9.79
CA ARG A 397 -2.17 -22.56 10.86
C ARG A 397 -3.57 -22.16 11.28
N VAL A 398 -3.81 -20.85 11.44
CA VAL A 398 -5.11 -20.28 11.86
C VAL A 398 -6.16 -20.51 10.78
N ARG A 399 -5.81 -20.31 9.50
CA ARG A 399 -6.65 -20.67 8.35
C ARG A 399 -7.09 -22.13 8.42
N ARG A 400 -6.15 -23.06 8.61
CA ARG A 400 -6.50 -24.50 8.67
C ARG A 400 -7.52 -24.79 9.77
N LYS A 401 -7.30 -24.23 10.97
CA LYS A 401 -8.20 -24.39 12.10
C LYS A 401 -9.59 -23.80 11.82
N ALA A 402 -9.67 -22.66 11.15
CA ALA A 402 -10.94 -22.04 10.76
C ALA A 402 -11.72 -22.91 9.76
N LEU A 403 -11.04 -23.44 8.74
CA LEU A 403 -11.66 -24.31 7.74
C LEU A 403 -12.11 -25.64 8.34
N GLU A 404 -11.33 -26.23 9.25
CA GLU A 404 -11.74 -27.42 10.01
C GLU A 404 -13.03 -27.17 10.82
N GLN A 405 -13.18 -25.99 11.43
CA GLN A 405 -14.41 -25.62 12.15
C GLN A 405 -15.62 -25.40 11.23
N MET A 406 -15.37 -25.08 9.96
CA MET A 406 -16.41 -24.90 8.93
C MET A 406 -16.72 -26.22 8.19
N ASP A 407 -16.16 -27.35 8.61
CA ASP A 407 -16.26 -28.66 7.94
C ASP A 407 -15.76 -28.63 6.47
N GLN A 408 -14.73 -27.84 6.20
CA GLN A 408 -14.12 -27.71 4.87
C GLN A 408 -12.70 -28.29 4.84
N ASP A 409 -12.26 -28.78 3.68
CA ASP A 409 -10.91 -29.31 3.50
C ASP A 409 -9.87 -28.17 3.51
N PRO A 410 -8.96 -28.12 4.50
CA PRO A 410 -7.97 -27.05 4.60
C PRO A 410 -6.92 -27.05 3.48
N HIS A 411 -6.77 -28.17 2.76
CA HIS A 411 -5.82 -28.33 1.67
C HIS A 411 -6.35 -27.83 0.33
N VAL A 412 -7.65 -27.54 0.24
CA VAL A 412 -8.26 -26.95 -0.95
C VAL A 412 -8.42 -25.45 -0.72
N ALA A 413 -8.09 -24.66 -1.73
CA ALA A 413 -8.33 -23.22 -1.76
C ALA A 413 -9.50 -22.94 -2.71
N PHE A 414 -10.42 -22.06 -2.29
CA PHE A 414 -11.54 -21.60 -3.09
C PHE A 414 -11.45 -20.07 -3.26
N PRO A 415 -10.49 -19.57 -4.06
CA PRO A 415 -10.24 -18.14 -4.21
C PRO A 415 -11.47 -17.42 -4.78
N SER A 416 -11.81 -16.28 -4.19
CA SER A 416 -12.92 -15.45 -4.66
C SER A 416 -12.54 -14.66 -5.91
N SER A 417 -13.44 -14.62 -6.90
CA SER A 417 -13.32 -13.72 -8.07
C SER A 417 -13.57 -12.25 -7.75
N LEU A 418 -13.94 -11.91 -6.50
CA LEU A 418 -14.22 -10.54 -6.06
C LEU A 418 -13.05 -9.59 -6.30
N ALA A 419 -11.80 -10.08 -6.28
CA ALA A 419 -10.61 -9.28 -6.59
C ALA A 419 -10.64 -8.70 -8.02
N SER A 420 -11.27 -9.40 -8.97
CA SER A 420 -11.43 -8.96 -10.35
C SER A 420 -12.59 -7.97 -10.55
N SER A 421 -13.45 -7.78 -9.53
CA SER A 421 -14.60 -6.89 -9.62
C SER A 421 -14.20 -5.44 -9.89
N ASN A 422 -15.02 -4.77 -10.71
CA ASN A 422 -14.90 -3.33 -10.98
C ASN A 422 -15.52 -2.45 -9.87
N THR A 423 -16.17 -3.07 -8.89
CA THR A 423 -16.75 -2.40 -7.73
C THR A 423 -16.12 -2.93 -6.45
N CYS A 424 -15.88 -2.02 -5.51
CA CYS A 424 -15.43 -2.34 -4.17
C CYS A 424 -16.59 -2.95 -3.37
N ILE A 425 -16.28 -3.80 -2.39
CA ILE A 425 -17.24 -4.32 -1.39
C ILE A 425 -17.96 -3.19 -0.63
N CYS A 426 -17.38 -1.99 -0.53
CA CYS A 426 -18.08 -0.83 0.03
C CYS A 426 -19.09 -0.15 -0.91
N GLY A 427 -19.24 -0.62 -2.15
CA GLY A 427 -20.15 -0.11 -3.18
C GLY A 427 -19.55 0.93 -4.12
N GLU A 428 -18.31 1.35 -3.90
CA GLU A 428 -17.66 2.37 -4.73
C GLU A 428 -17.08 1.79 -6.03
N SER A 429 -17.10 2.60 -7.10
CA SER A 429 -16.49 2.23 -8.39
C SER A 429 -14.96 2.24 -8.30
N LEU A 430 -14.32 1.24 -8.89
CA LEU A 430 -12.86 1.14 -9.02
C LEU A 430 -12.37 1.51 -10.43
N VAL A 431 -13.29 1.79 -11.34
CA VAL A 431 -13.01 2.02 -12.77
C VAL A 431 -13.80 3.21 -13.31
N HIS A 432 -13.48 3.62 -14.53
CA HIS A 432 -14.26 4.59 -15.29
C HIS A 432 -15.72 4.14 -15.41
N ALA A 433 -16.66 5.08 -15.29
CA ALA A 433 -18.10 4.77 -15.28
C ALA A 433 -18.54 3.96 -16.51
N CYS A 434 -17.96 4.26 -17.69
CA CYS A 434 -18.24 3.56 -18.93
C CYS A 434 -17.81 2.08 -18.96
N LEU A 435 -17.10 1.57 -17.94
CA LEU A 435 -16.68 0.17 -17.82
C LEU A 435 -17.58 -0.66 -16.88
N LEU A 436 -18.53 -0.04 -16.19
CA LEU A 436 -19.41 -0.72 -15.22
C LEU A 436 -20.53 -1.55 -15.88
N GLU A 437 -20.86 -1.26 -17.14
CA GLU A 437 -22.08 -1.76 -17.81
C GLU A 437 -22.06 -3.24 -18.27
N GLU A 438 -20.96 -3.99 -18.08
CA GLU A 438 -20.83 -5.38 -18.59
C GLU A 438 -21.07 -6.49 -17.57
N ASN A 439 -21.17 -6.21 -16.26
CA ASN A 439 -21.30 -7.25 -15.24
C ASN A 439 -22.63 -8.04 -15.31
N GLU A 440 -23.61 -7.63 -16.12
CA GLU A 440 -24.89 -8.35 -16.27
C GLU A 440 -24.87 -9.48 -17.32
N LYS A 441 -23.78 -9.71 -18.08
CA LYS A 441 -23.81 -10.64 -19.24
C LYS A 441 -22.68 -11.67 -19.35
N GLN A 442 -21.82 -11.83 -18.36
CA GLN A 442 -20.74 -12.84 -18.42
C GLN A 442 -20.72 -13.72 -17.17
N GLU A 443 -21.70 -14.61 -17.06
CA GLU A 443 -21.54 -15.88 -16.33
C GLU A 443 -21.26 -17.00 -17.35
N GLU A 444 -20.45 -17.97 -16.93
CA GLU A 444 -20.02 -19.21 -17.61
C GLU A 444 -18.92 -19.08 -18.69
N VAL A 445 -17.66 -18.99 -18.23
CA VAL A 445 -16.55 -19.71 -18.87
C VAL A 445 -15.75 -20.42 -17.78
N ILE A 446 -15.88 -21.75 -17.75
CA ILE A 446 -15.14 -22.66 -16.88
C ILE A 446 -13.69 -22.71 -17.41
N PRO A 447 -12.64 -22.39 -16.61
CA PRO A 447 -11.26 -22.57 -17.04
C PRO A 447 -10.84 -24.06 -16.92
N GLU A 448 -10.25 -24.60 -17.99
CA GLU A 448 -9.60 -25.91 -18.00
C GLU A 448 -8.34 -25.93 -17.10
N GLU A 449 -8.09 -27.07 -16.45
CA GLU A 449 -6.97 -27.31 -15.53
C GLU A 449 -5.58 -27.06 -16.16
N PRO A 450 -4.64 -26.39 -15.47
CA PRO A 450 -3.26 -26.32 -15.91
C PRO A 450 -2.46 -27.57 -15.51
N SER A 451 -1.75 -28.14 -16.48
CA SER A 451 -0.83 -29.27 -16.33
C SER A 451 0.36 -28.95 -15.42
N ILE A 452 0.62 -29.84 -14.47
CA ILE A 452 1.78 -29.82 -13.57
C ILE A 452 3.07 -30.04 -14.36
N VAL A 453 3.97 -29.05 -14.36
CA VAL A 453 5.37 -29.21 -14.80
C VAL A 453 6.25 -29.13 -13.56
N GLY A 454 6.96 -30.23 -13.29
CA GLY A 454 7.88 -30.35 -12.16
C GLY A 454 9.09 -29.43 -12.29
N LEU A 455 9.49 -28.82 -11.18
CA LEU A 455 10.73 -28.06 -11.03
C LEU A 455 11.62 -28.77 -10.00
N GLU A 456 12.83 -29.12 -10.43
CA GLU A 456 13.92 -29.60 -9.58
C GLU A 456 14.42 -28.48 -8.65
N PRO A 457 14.95 -28.82 -7.45
CA PRO A 457 15.58 -27.86 -6.56
C PRO A 457 17.02 -27.61 -7.00
N ASP A 458 17.51 -26.36 -6.88
CA ASP A 458 18.84 -26.07 -6.32
C ASP A 458 19.25 -24.59 -6.49
N LEU A 459 19.58 -23.96 -5.35
CA LEU A 459 20.88 -23.33 -5.01
C LEU A 459 20.68 -22.17 -4.01
N GLU A 460 21.03 -22.47 -2.75
CA GLU A 460 21.22 -21.52 -1.66
C GLU A 460 22.45 -20.64 -1.91
N MET A 461 22.32 -19.35 -1.59
CA MET A 461 23.47 -18.49 -1.29
C MET A 461 23.13 -17.67 -0.04
N GLY A 462 23.77 -18.03 1.07
CA GLY A 462 23.72 -17.30 2.33
C GLY A 462 24.55 -16.03 2.25
N LEU A 463 24.00 -14.96 2.84
CA LEU A 463 24.77 -13.80 3.29
C LEU A 463 24.36 -13.55 4.75
N GLU A 464 25.23 -13.95 5.68
CA GLU A 464 25.13 -13.55 7.08
C GLU A 464 25.75 -12.16 7.24
N THR A 465 25.00 -11.22 7.80
CA THR A 465 25.55 -10.01 8.41
C THR A 465 25.03 -9.93 9.84
N SER A 466 25.91 -10.26 10.79
CA SER A 466 25.68 -10.09 12.23
C SER A 466 25.94 -8.64 12.65
N VAL A 467 24.91 -7.97 13.17
CA VAL A 467 25.08 -6.84 14.10
C VAL A 467 24.03 -7.04 15.21
N GLU A 468 24.50 -7.36 16.41
CA GLU A 468 23.65 -7.46 17.61
C GLU A 468 23.19 -6.05 18.02
N ALA A 469 21.98 -5.69 17.61
CA ALA A 469 21.16 -4.68 18.28
C ALA A 469 20.11 -5.43 19.11
N ALA A 470 19.87 -4.99 20.35
CA ALA A 470 18.94 -5.63 21.27
C ALA A 470 17.54 -5.76 20.63
N ASP A 471 17.20 -7.00 20.28
CA ASP A 471 16.02 -7.42 19.53
C ASP A 471 14.77 -7.23 20.41
N VAL A 472 14.01 -6.16 20.20
CA VAL A 472 12.62 -6.09 20.68
C VAL A 472 11.79 -6.92 19.69
N ARG A 473 11.90 -8.24 19.81
CA ARG A 473 11.07 -9.19 19.07
C ARG A 473 9.62 -9.03 19.50
N PHE A 474 8.74 -8.77 18.54
CA PHE A 474 7.30 -8.95 18.74
C PHE A 474 7.04 -10.40 19.12
N ASP A 475 6.38 -10.63 20.24
CA ASP A 475 6.15 -11.97 20.76
C ASP A 475 5.03 -12.65 20.00
N TRP A 476 5.43 -13.42 18.98
CA TRP A 476 4.50 -14.20 18.18
C TRP A 476 3.83 -15.33 18.97
N GLU A 477 4.37 -15.77 20.11
CA GLU A 477 3.73 -16.75 20.98
C GLU A 477 2.57 -16.12 21.76
N ASP A 478 2.71 -14.86 22.19
CA ASP A 478 1.63 -14.08 22.82
C ASP A 478 0.49 -13.80 21.81
N TRP A 479 0.84 -13.62 20.52
CA TRP A 479 -0.11 -13.53 19.42
C TRP A 479 -0.83 -14.85 19.11
N ASP A 480 -0.14 -15.99 19.20
CA ASP A 480 -0.71 -17.35 19.05
C ASP A 480 -1.63 -17.69 20.24
N ALA A 481 -1.23 -17.32 21.46
CA ALA A 481 -2.06 -17.45 22.66
C ALA A 481 -3.33 -16.59 22.59
N PHE A 482 -3.24 -15.41 21.98
CA PHE A 482 -4.41 -14.56 21.71
C PHE A 482 -5.41 -15.22 20.76
N LEU A 483 -4.97 -15.76 19.61
CA LEU A 483 -5.85 -16.48 18.69
C LEU A 483 -6.35 -17.83 19.26
N GLY A 484 -5.57 -18.43 20.17
CA GLY A 484 -5.96 -19.61 20.93
C GLY A 484 -7.03 -19.33 22.00
N ASN A 485 -6.95 -18.19 22.68
CA ASN A 485 -7.86 -17.81 23.77
C ASN A 485 -9.25 -17.36 23.29
N SER A 486 -9.40 -16.91 22.04
CA SER A 486 -10.72 -16.69 21.42
C SER A 486 -11.55 -17.98 21.31
N ALA A 487 -10.91 -19.15 21.39
CA ALA A 487 -11.56 -20.46 21.43
C ALA A 487 -11.69 -21.03 22.85
N GLY A 488 -11.31 -20.28 23.88
CA GLY A 488 -11.11 -20.75 25.26
C GLY A 488 -12.11 -20.19 26.27
N ALA A 489 -13.40 -20.14 25.94
CA ALA A 489 -14.47 -19.86 26.91
C ALA A 489 -15.75 -20.63 26.57
N MET A 490 -15.64 -21.97 26.47
CA MET A 490 -16.78 -22.86 26.65
C MET A 490 -16.34 -24.10 27.45
N ILE A 491 -16.45 -23.97 28.77
CA ILE A 491 -17.02 -25.03 29.62
C ILE A 491 -18.29 -24.45 30.22
#